data_AF-A0A382MUY5-F1
#
_entry.id   AF-A0A382MUY5-F1
#
_cell.length_a   1.000
_cell.length_b   1.000
_cell.length_c   1.000
_cell.angle_alpha   90.00
_cell.angle_beta   90.00
_cell.angle_gamma   90.00
#
_symmetry.space_group_name_H-M   'P 1'
#
loop_
_entity.id
_entity.type
_entity.pdbx_description
1 polymer ?
#
loop_
_entity_poly.entity_id
_entity_poly.type
_entity_poly.pdbx_seq_one_letter_code
_entity_poly.pdbx_strand_id
1 'polypeptide(L)'
;MFAKRFIQRGGLFLLFVSIHTAPEADEFDQFLKPFFTNNCVKCHGGEKVKGKVNLKEIANVKQFLANPELIKELIEVIDAADMPPEDEPQPKPAERTRFLASLKTMLLTATDGGVAKQNQIRRLNRFQYNNSVRDLFRLNRDVFALPEKLMTRQTIYLNAPKLPDHVNVRSRTLYPDAGLREVKAFPKDLRASHGFDNQANQLTLSPLLLDAFLRLSVSIVESPDFNEDTVGIWSTFFGRPAEDADVPTETSKRIKAFLKQAFRGPVERAVVDRYTAYALAKMKQELSFTDSMKKVASAALSSPMFLYR
;
A
#
# COMPACT_ATOMS: atom_id res chain seq x y z
N MET A 1 52.09 49.93 9.21
CA MET A 1 53.34 49.18 9.07
C MET A 1 52.96 47.74 8.71
N PHE A 2 53.43 47.25 7.55
CA PHE A 2 53.33 45.88 7.01
C PHE A 2 51.94 45.28 6.73
N ALA A 3 51.70 44.45 5.73
CA ALA A 3 52.27 44.18 4.41
C ALA A 3 51.34 43.12 3.77
N LYS A 4 51.18 43.19 2.45
CA LYS A 4 50.40 42.29 1.60
C LYS A 4 50.65 40.80 1.90
N ARG A 5 49.61 39.97 1.95
CA ARG A 5 49.73 38.52 1.86
C ARG A 5 49.04 37.98 0.60
N PHE A 6 49.86 37.21 -0.12
CA PHE A 6 49.71 36.62 -1.42
C PHE A 6 48.59 35.56 -1.45
N ILE A 7 47.79 35.58 -2.51
CA ILE A 7 46.77 34.57 -2.82
C ILE A 7 47.49 33.38 -3.49
N GLN A 8 47.66 32.27 -2.77
CA GLN A 8 48.04 30.99 -3.36
C GLN A 8 46.77 30.22 -3.73
N ARG A 9 46.47 30.15 -5.03
CA ARG A 9 45.45 29.27 -5.60
C ARG A 9 45.99 27.83 -5.61
N GLY A 10 45.63 27.05 -4.59
CA GLY A 10 45.75 25.59 -4.64
C GLY A 10 44.58 25.00 -5.42
N GLY A 11 44.84 24.53 -6.64
CA GLY A 11 43.86 23.76 -7.42
C GLY A 11 43.73 22.35 -6.83
N LEU A 12 42.61 22.08 -6.16
CA LEU A 12 42.24 20.74 -5.71
C LEU A 12 41.69 19.97 -6.91
N PHE A 13 42.51 19.09 -7.50
CA PHE A 13 42.10 18.16 -8.56
C PHE A 13 41.23 17.06 -7.91
N LEU A 14 39.91 17.17 -8.08
CA LEU A 14 38.96 16.11 -7.73
C LEU A 14 39.10 14.97 -8.75
N LEU A 15 39.80 13.91 -8.34
CA LEU A 15 39.79 12.60 -9.01
C LEU A 15 38.37 12.02 -8.90
N PHE A 16 37.59 12.14 -9.98
CA PHE A 16 36.38 11.36 -10.18
C PHE A 16 36.78 9.89 -10.35
N VAL A 17 36.60 9.09 -9.30
CA VAL A 17 36.59 7.63 -9.41
C VAL A 17 35.29 7.26 -10.11
N SER A 18 35.35 7.05 -11.42
CA SER A 18 34.27 6.47 -12.19
C SER A 18 34.06 5.03 -11.74
N ILE A 19 32.99 4.79 -10.98
CA ILE A 19 32.46 3.44 -10.75
C ILE A 19 32.00 2.94 -12.12
N HIS A 20 32.81 2.09 -12.76
CA HIS A 20 32.44 1.43 -13.99
C HIS A 20 31.40 0.35 -13.67
N THR A 21 30.13 0.65 -13.91
CA THR A 21 29.14 -0.39 -14.17
C THR A 21 29.54 -1.07 -15.47
N ALA A 22 30.07 -2.30 -15.36
CA ALA A 22 30.30 -3.15 -16.52
C ALA A 22 28.96 -3.35 -17.27
N PRO A 23 28.97 -3.39 -18.61
CA PRO A 23 27.76 -3.59 -19.39
C PRO A 23 27.08 -4.91 -19.00
N GLU A 24 25.76 -4.95 -18.88
CA GLU A 24 25.00 -6.14 -18.41
C GLU A 24 25.24 -7.39 -19.27
N ALA A 25 25.46 -7.21 -20.58
CA ALA A 25 25.86 -8.29 -21.47
C ALA A 25 27.18 -8.93 -21.03
N ASP A 26 28.09 -8.12 -20.48
CA ASP A 26 29.39 -8.55 -19.98
C ASP A 26 29.25 -9.38 -18.70
N GLU A 27 28.41 -8.97 -17.75
CA GLU A 27 28.15 -9.74 -16.52
C GLU A 27 27.46 -11.09 -16.82
N PHE A 28 26.52 -11.12 -17.78
CA PHE A 28 25.88 -12.36 -18.19
C PHE A 28 26.87 -13.33 -18.86
N ASP A 29 27.63 -12.86 -19.85
CA ASP A 29 28.52 -13.71 -20.63
C ASP A 29 29.82 -14.08 -19.87
N GLN A 30 30.37 -13.19 -19.04
CA GLN A 30 31.61 -13.43 -18.31
C GLN A 30 31.43 -14.19 -16.99
N PHE A 31 30.27 -14.07 -16.33
CA PHE A 31 30.07 -14.66 -14.99
C PHE A 31 28.89 -15.63 -14.93
N LEU A 32 27.68 -15.22 -15.30
CA LEU A 32 26.48 -16.07 -15.15
C LEU A 32 26.52 -17.31 -16.06
N LYS A 33 26.88 -17.14 -17.33
CA LYS A 33 26.91 -18.23 -18.32
C LYS A 33 27.97 -19.30 -18.03
N PRO A 34 29.22 -18.95 -17.63
CA PRO A 34 30.17 -19.93 -17.11
C PRO A 34 29.68 -20.61 -15.83
N PHE A 35 29.05 -19.87 -14.92
CA PHE A 35 28.52 -20.43 -13.68
C PHE A 35 27.43 -21.49 -13.93
N PHE A 36 26.48 -21.20 -14.84
CA PHE A 36 25.46 -22.16 -15.25
C PHE A 36 26.07 -23.42 -15.88
N THR A 37 27.09 -23.24 -16.74
CA THR A 37 27.76 -24.34 -17.44
C THR A 37 28.46 -25.28 -16.45
N ASN A 38 29.13 -24.73 -15.44
CA ASN A 38 29.92 -25.51 -14.48
C ASN A 38 29.06 -26.18 -13.40
N ASN A 39 27.97 -25.54 -12.97
CA ASN A 39 27.23 -25.95 -11.77
C ASN A 39 25.79 -26.42 -12.03
N CYS A 40 25.15 -26.00 -13.14
CA CYS A 40 23.71 -26.18 -13.33
C CYS A 40 23.36 -27.08 -14.53
N VAL A 41 24.06 -26.91 -15.66
CA VAL A 41 23.75 -27.59 -16.94
C VAL A 41 23.87 -29.12 -16.86
N LYS A 42 24.67 -29.66 -15.93
CA LYS A 42 24.77 -31.10 -15.68
C LYS A 42 23.42 -31.76 -15.34
N CYS A 43 22.52 -31.03 -14.68
CA CYS A 43 21.19 -31.50 -14.28
C CYS A 43 20.02 -30.76 -14.96
N HIS A 44 20.28 -29.56 -15.47
CA HIS A 44 19.30 -28.66 -16.10
C HIS A 44 19.71 -28.33 -17.54
N GLY A 45 20.02 -29.34 -18.34
CA GLY A 45 20.45 -29.18 -19.73
C GLY A 45 20.57 -30.48 -20.53
N GLY A 46 20.24 -30.39 -21.83
CA GLY A 46 20.40 -31.48 -22.79
C GLY A 46 19.53 -32.70 -22.47
N GLU A 47 20.15 -33.87 -22.25
CA GLU A 47 19.44 -35.13 -21.97
C GLU A 47 18.83 -35.20 -20.56
N LYS A 48 19.27 -34.35 -19.62
CA LYS A 48 18.74 -34.28 -18.25
C LYS A 48 18.14 -32.91 -17.99
N VAL A 49 16.81 -32.85 -17.91
CA VAL A 49 16.04 -31.61 -17.66
C VAL A 49 15.27 -31.77 -16.35
N LYS A 50 15.99 -31.78 -15.22
CA LYS A 50 15.36 -31.81 -13.91
C LYS A 50 14.56 -30.52 -13.69
N GLY A 51 13.40 -30.63 -13.03
CA GLY A 51 12.52 -29.48 -12.76
C GLY A 51 11.92 -28.83 -14.02
N LYS A 52 12.00 -29.45 -15.20
CA LYS A 52 11.57 -28.86 -16.49
C LYS A 52 12.29 -27.55 -16.86
N VAL A 53 13.45 -27.28 -16.26
CA VAL A 53 14.28 -26.12 -16.55
C VAL A 53 15.47 -26.53 -17.41
N ASN A 54 15.61 -25.92 -18.59
CA ASN A 54 16.74 -26.14 -19.51
C ASN A 54 17.55 -24.85 -19.70
N LEU A 55 18.63 -24.72 -18.93
CA LEU A 55 19.50 -23.54 -18.97
C LEU A 55 20.40 -23.50 -20.23
N LYS A 56 20.51 -24.61 -20.97
CA LYS A 56 21.32 -24.70 -22.18
C LYS A 56 20.68 -23.97 -23.37
N GLU A 57 19.35 -23.81 -23.37
CA GLU A 57 18.61 -23.09 -24.42
C GLU A 57 18.79 -21.57 -24.34
N ILE A 58 19.30 -21.06 -23.21
CA ILE A 58 19.50 -19.63 -22.97
C ILE A 58 20.84 -19.22 -23.56
N ALA A 59 20.83 -18.76 -24.82
CA ALA A 59 22.04 -18.47 -25.57
C ALA A 59 22.65 -17.09 -25.24
N ASN A 60 21.80 -16.12 -24.90
CA ASN A 60 22.20 -14.72 -24.69
C ASN A 60 21.36 -14.01 -23.60
N VAL A 61 21.87 -12.87 -23.12
CA VAL A 61 21.25 -12.06 -22.07
C VAL A 61 19.82 -11.63 -22.41
N LYS A 62 19.51 -11.34 -23.69
CA LYS A 62 18.17 -10.92 -24.11
C LYS A 62 17.13 -12.02 -23.92
N GLN A 63 17.48 -13.28 -24.22
CA GLN A 63 16.61 -14.43 -23.95
C GLN A 63 16.44 -14.70 -22.47
N PHE A 64 17.49 -14.45 -21.67
CA PHE A 64 17.42 -14.59 -20.22
C PHE A 64 16.47 -13.56 -19.60
N LEU A 65 16.67 -12.28 -19.94
CA LEU A 65 15.83 -11.16 -19.47
C LEU A 65 14.38 -11.26 -19.96
N ALA A 66 14.12 -11.93 -21.08
CA ALA A 66 12.76 -12.17 -21.56
C ALA A 66 11.96 -13.16 -20.69
N ASN A 67 12.59 -13.85 -19.73
CA ASN A 67 11.97 -14.87 -18.88
C ASN A 67 12.13 -14.55 -17.37
N PRO A 68 11.50 -13.48 -16.84
CA PRO A 68 11.67 -13.06 -15.45
C PRO A 68 11.20 -14.12 -14.43
N GLU A 69 10.19 -14.94 -14.77
CA GLU A 69 9.74 -16.05 -13.92
C GLU A 69 10.86 -17.07 -13.66
N LEU A 70 11.65 -17.41 -14.68
CA LEU A 70 12.78 -18.33 -14.54
C LEU A 70 13.88 -17.74 -13.65
N ILE A 71 14.20 -16.45 -13.84
CA ILE A 71 15.19 -15.76 -13.00
C ILE A 71 14.74 -15.77 -11.53
N LYS A 72 13.44 -15.56 -11.28
CA LYS A 72 12.87 -15.62 -9.93
C LYS A 72 12.97 -17.02 -9.32
N GLU A 73 12.63 -18.06 -10.07
CA GLU A 73 12.73 -19.45 -9.60
C GLU A 73 14.19 -19.82 -9.25
N LEU A 74 15.15 -19.43 -10.10
CA LEU A 74 16.58 -19.62 -9.82
C LEU A 74 17.02 -18.91 -8.53
N ILE A 75 16.54 -17.69 -8.28
CA ILE A 75 16.83 -16.99 -7.03
C ILE A 75 16.25 -17.76 -5.84
N GLU A 76 14.99 -18.20 -5.91
CA GLU A 76 14.32 -18.90 -4.81
C GLU A 76 15.04 -20.19 -4.42
N VAL A 77 15.34 -21.06 -5.38
CA VAL A 77 15.99 -22.36 -5.09
C VAL A 77 17.45 -22.20 -4.65
N ILE A 78 18.17 -21.21 -5.18
CA ILE A 78 19.56 -20.95 -4.79
C ILE A 78 19.63 -20.20 -3.46
N ASP A 79 18.68 -19.33 -3.12
CA ASP A 79 18.63 -18.66 -1.81
C ASP A 79 18.20 -19.63 -0.69
N ALA A 80 17.36 -20.62 -1.01
CA ALA A 80 16.98 -21.71 -0.10
C ALA A 80 18.09 -22.76 0.11
N ALA A 81 19.13 -22.78 -0.74
CA ALA A 81 20.17 -23.82 -0.79
C ALA A 81 19.66 -25.20 -1.24
N ASP A 82 18.48 -25.26 -1.88
CA ASP A 82 17.90 -26.51 -2.40
C ASP A 82 18.65 -27.04 -3.63
N MET A 83 19.45 -26.18 -4.27
CA MET A 83 20.29 -26.52 -5.42
C MET A 83 21.75 -26.13 -5.16
N PRO A 84 22.73 -26.97 -5.53
CA PRO A 84 22.61 -28.30 -6.14
C PRO A 84 22.03 -29.40 -5.20
N PRO A 85 21.57 -30.55 -5.75
CA PRO A 85 21.07 -31.68 -4.96
C PRO A 85 22.10 -32.18 -3.93
N GLU A 86 21.63 -32.90 -2.89
CA GLU A 86 22.48 -33.40 -1.79
C GLU A 86 23.71 -34.20 -2.26
N ASP A 87 23.61 -34.89 -3.40
CA ASP A 87 24.68 -35.71 -3.99
C ASP A 87 25.78 -34.91 -4.71
N GLU A 88 25.64 -33.58 -4.85
CA GLU A 88 26.56 -32.72 -5.59
C GLU A 88 27.15 -31.62 -4.67
N PRO A 89 28.40 -31.20 -4.91
CA PRO A 89 29.05 -30.19 -4.07
C PRO A 89 28.38 -28.81 -4.23
N GLN A 90 28.11 -28.17 -3.09
CA GLN A 90 27.58 -26.80 -3.06
C GLN A 90 28.65 -25.78 -3.49
N PRO A 91 28.28 -24.72 -4.23
CA PRO A 91 29.18 -23.61 -4.54
C PRO A 91 29.70 -22.92 -3.26
N LYS A 92 30.85 -22.27 -3.34
CA LYS A 92 31.40 -21.52 -2.19
C LYS A 92 30.42 -20.41 -1.77
N PRO A 93 30.28 -20.11 -0.46
CA PRO A 93 29.34 -19.08 0.01
C PRO A 93 29.51 -17.71 -0.66
N ALA A 94 30.76 -17.32 -0.93
CA ALA A 94 31.08 -16.06 -1.61
C ALA A 94 30.61 -16.06 -3.09
N GLU A 95 30.77 -17.17 -3.79
CA GLU A 95 30.33 -17.33 -5.19
C GLU A 95 28.80 -17.36 -5.28
N ARG A 96 28.14 -18.07 -4.36
CA ARG A 96 26.67 -18.09 -4.25
C ARG A 96 26.09 -16.70 -3.98
N THR A 97 26.71 -15.93 -3.08
CA THR A 97 26.28 -14.56 -2.77
C THR A 97 26.42 -13.65 -3.99
N ARG A 98 27.54 -13.73 -4.71
CA ARG A 98 27.77 -12.98 -5.95
C ARG A 98 26.75 -13.37 -7.02
N PHE A 99 26.52 -14.67 -7.19
CA PHE A 99 25.56 -15.21 -8.16
C PHE A 99 24.13 -14.73 -7.89
N LEU A 100 23.68 -14.78 -6.63
CA LEU A 100 22.38 -14.24 -6.22
C LEU A 100 22.28 -12.74 -6.46
N ALA A 101 23.34 -11.97 -6.22
CA ALA A 101 23.36 -10.54 -6.50
C ALA A 101 23.19 -10.27 -8.00
N SER A 102 23.94 -10.97 -8.86
CA SER A 102 23.84 -10.81 -10.32
C SER A 102 22.46 -11.23 -10.85
N LEU A 103 21.87 -12.31 -10.33
CA LEU A 103 20.49 -12.71 -10.68
C LEU A 103 19.44 -11.68 -10.26
N LYS A 104 19.57 -11.09 -9.06
CA LYS A 104 18.66 -10.04 -8.58
C LYS A 104 18.75 -8.80 -9.45
N THR A 105 19.94 -8.39 -9.87
CA THR A 105 20.12 -7.29 -10.83
C THR A 105 19.46 -7.61 -12.17
N MET A 106 19.67 -8.81 -12.71
CA MET A 106 19.03 -9.24 -13.97
C MET A 106 17.50 -9.28 -13.86
N LEU A 107 16.95 -9.71 -12.71
CA LEU A 107 15.50 -9.70 -12.48
C LEU A 107 14.95 -8.27 -12.42
N LEU A 108 15.67 -7.34 -11.78
CA LEU A 108 15.29 -5.93 -11.77
C LEU A 108 15.26 -5.36 -13.19
N THR A 109 16.29 -5.62 -14.00
CA THR A 109 16.33 -5.19 -15.40
C THR A 109 15.23 -5.85 -16.24
N ALA A 110 15.00 -7.15 -16.07
CA ALA A 110 13.95 -7.90 -16.78
C ALA A 110 12.53 -7.40 -16.46
N THR A 111 12.36 -6.76 -15.29
CA THR A 111 11.07 -6.22 -14.84
C THR A 111 10.99 -4.71 -14.99
N ASP A 112 12.08 -4.03 -15.38
CA ASP A 112 12.11 -2.60 -15.66
C ASP A 112 11.33 -2.33 -16.95
N GLY A 113 10.20 -1.62 -16.83
CA GLY A 113 9.24 -1.41 -17.92
C GLY A 113 8.15 -2.49 -18.06
N GLY A 114 8.18 -3.56 -17.27
CA GLY A 114 7.05 -4.48 -17.15
C GLY A 114 5.85 -3.74 -16.55
N VAL A 115 4.65 -3.88 -17.15
CA VAL A 115 3.41 -3.41 -16.55
C VAL A 115 3.35 -3.98 -15.14
N ALA A 116 3.51 -3.14 -14.12
CA ALA A 116 3.38 -3.54 -12.73
C ALA A 116 2.11 -4.39 -12.65
N LYS A 117 2.23 -5.67 -12.28
CA LYS A 117 1.08 -6.57 -12.14
C LYS A 117 0.00 -5.76 -11.46
N GLN A 118 -1.13 -5.56 -12.15
CA GLN A 118 -2.22 -4.75 -11.62
C GLN A 118 -2.45 -5.24 -10.20
N ASN A 119 -2.20 -4.35 -9.23
CA ASN A 119 -2.47 -4.66 -7.84
C ASN A 119 -3.90 -5.17 -7.82
N GLN A 120 -4.08 -6.44 -7.42
CA GLN A 120 -5.40 -7.02 -7.37
C GLN A 120 -6.27 -6.11 -6.51
N ILE A 121 -7.37 -5.65 -7.11
CA ILE A 121 -8.31 -4.75 -6.47
C ILE A 121 -8.76 -5.44 -5.17
N ARG A 122 -8.37 -4.87 -4.03
CA ARG A 122 -8.67 -5.43 -2.71
C ARG A 122 -9.52 -4.48 -1.92
N ARG A 123 -10.51 -4.99 -1.20
CA ARG A 123 -11.28 -4.12 -0.31
C ARG A 123 -10.46 -3.70 0.89
N LEU A 124 -10.89 -2.64 1.56
CA LEU A 124 -10.36 -2.25 2.86
C LEU A 124 -10.69 -3.35 3.88
N ASN A 125 -9.66 -3.76 4.62
CA ASN A 125 -9.86 -4.57 5.82
C ASN A 125 -10.41 -3.68 6.96
N ARG A 126 -10.77 -4.30 8.09
CA ARG A 126 -11.39 -3.60 9.23
C ARG A 126 -10.53 -2.46 9.78
N PHE A 127 -9.22 -2.66 9.87
CA PHE A 127 -8.28 -1.63 10.31
C PHE A 127 -8.19 -0.46 9.32
N GLN A 128 -8.07 -0.77 8.03
CA GLN A 128 -7.98 0.22 6.96
C GLN A 128 -9.27 1.01 6.82
N TYR A 129 -10.44 0.38 6.96
CA TYR A 129 -11.74 1.05 6.94
C TYR A 129 -11.85 2.04 8.11
N ASN A 130 -11.53 1.61 9.34
CA ASN A 130 -11.53 2.48 10.51
C ASN A 130 -10.68 3.74 10.29
N ASN A 131 -9.41 3.56 9.89
CA ASN A 131 -8.52 4.70 9.69
C ASN A 131 -8.97 5.59 8.53
N SER A 132 -9.48 4.99 7.46
CA SER A 132 -10.00 5.74 6.32
C SER A 132 -11.18 6.64 6.68
N VAL A 133 -12.11 6.14 7.48
CA VAL A 133 -13.26 6.92 7.97
C VAL A 133 -12.80 7.99 8.95
N ARG A 134 -11.89 7.65 9.87
CA ARG A 134 -11.31 8.62 10.82
C ARG A 134 -10.63 9.77 10.10
N ASP A 135 -9.80 9.47 9.11
CA ASP A 135 -9.06 10.49 8.37
C ASP A 135 -10.02 11.34 7.51
N LEU A 136 -11.01 10.71 6.86
CA LEU A 136 -11.98 11.40 6.01
C LEU A 136 -12.80 12.43 6.81
N PHE A 137 -13.28 12.06 8.00
CA PHE A 137 -14.09 12.95 8.85
C PHE A 137 -13.28 13.70 9.91
N ARG A 138 -11.97 13.47 9.99
CA ARG A 138 -11.08 13.97 11.06
C ARG A 138 -11.59 13.63 12.45
N LEU A 139 -11.96 12.37 12.67
CA LEU A 139 -12.47 11.88 13.95
C LEU A 139 -11.35 11.80 14.99
N ASN A 140 -11.64 12.27 16.20
CA ASN A 140 -10.73 12.18 17.34
C ASN A 140 -10.70 10.79 18.02
N ARG A 141 -11.53 9.84 17.57
CA ARG A 141 -11.68 8.50 18.15
C ARG A 141 -11.81 7.43 17.08
N ASP A 142 -11.74 6.15 17.48
CA ASP A 142 -12.01 5.03 16.56
C ASP A 142 -13.49 4.91 16.23
N VAL A 143 -13.79 4.38 15.04
CA VAL A 143 -15.16 4.17 14.57
C VAL A 143 -15.82 3.03 15.33
N PHE A 144 -15.06 1.96 15.58
CA PHE A 144 -15.45 0.79 16.36
C PHE A 144 -14.24 0.22 17.08
N ALA A 145 -14.49 -0.64 18.07
CA ALA A 145 -13.44 -1.33 18.81
C ALA A 145 -12.51 -2.12 17.87
N LEU A 146 -11.19 -2.00 18.08
CA LEU A 146 -10.15 -2.68 17.30
C LEU A 146 -9.25 -3.57 18.20
N PRO A 147 -9.78 -4.68 18.76
CA PRO A 147 -9.01 -5.57 19.63
C PRO A 147 -7.86 -6.29 18.90
N GLU A 148 -7.87 -6.29 17.57
CA GLU A 148 -6.81 -6.85 16.73
C GLU A 148 -5.53 -6.00 16.67
N LYS A 149 -5.56 -4.78 17.24
CA LYS A 149 -4.40 -3.92 17.39
C LYS A 149 -3.56 -4.38 18.60
N LEU A 150 -2.62 -5.27 18.34
CA LEU A 150 -1.81 -5.95 19.38
C LEU A 150 -0.80 -5.04 20.07
N MET A 151 -0.10 -4.18 19.33
CA MET A 151 0.91 -3.28 19.90
C MET A 151 0.54 -1.84 19.56
N THR A 152 -0.08 -1.17 20.52
CA THR A 152 -0.40 0.26 20.42
C THR A 152 0.56 1.07 21.25
N ARG A 153 1.04 2.20 20.71
CA ARG A 153 1.76 3.18 21.51
C ARG A 153 0.85 3.67 22.64
N GLN A 154 1.30 3.55 23.89
CA GLN A 154 0.59 4.13 25.04
C GLN A 154 0.88 5.62 25.14
N THR A 155 2.11 6.03 24.78
CA THR A 155 2.55 7.43 24.75
C THR A 155 2.84 7.87 23.31
N ILE A 156 2.49 9.12 22.96
CA ILE A 156 2.80 9.69 21.64
C ILE A 156 4.22 10.28 21.67
N TYR A 157 5.21 9.40 21.56
CA TYR A 157 6.63 9.81 21.55
C TYR A 157 7.07 10.50 20.25
N LEU A 158 6.26 10.46 19.18
CA LEU A 158 6.58 11.11 17.90
C LEU A 158 6.58 12.64 17.98
N ASN A 159 5.91 13.21 18.97
CA ASN A 159 5.88 14.66 19.19
C ASN A 159 6.98 15.11 20.18
N ALA A 160 7.78 14.18 20.71
CA ALA A 160 8.84 14.51 21.65
C ALA A 160 10.06 15.08 20.89
N PRO A 161 10.74 16.11 21.41
CA PRO A 161 11.92 16.69 20.77
C PRO A 161 13.12 15.71 20.70
N LYS A 162 13.14 14.69 21.55
CA LYS A 162 14.10 13.59 21.52
C LYS A 162 13.34 12.27 21.69
N LEU A 163 13.74 11.24 20.94
CA LEU A 163 13.22 9.89 21.10
C LEU A 163 13.55 9.39 22.52
N PRO A 164 12.56 8.89 23.29
CA PRO A 164 12.80 8.38 24.63
C PRO A 164 13.55 7.04 24.61
N ASP A 165 14.33 6.78 25.65
CA ASP A 165 15.09 5.53 25.80
C ASP A 165 14.17 4.30 25.97
N HIS A 166 12.93 4.52 26.42
CA HIS A 166 11.90 3.50 26.55
C HIS A 166 10.56 3.96 25.97
N VAL A 167 9.83 3.05 25.32
CA VAL A 167 8.48 3.29 24.78
C VAL A 167 7.50 2.35 25.46
N ASN A 168 6.45 2.92 26.06
CA ASN A 168 5.36 2.13 26.61
C ASN A 168 4.42 1.69 25.49
N VAL A 169 4.23 0.37 25.40
CA VAL A 169 3.29 -0.26 24.47
C VAL A 169 2.19 -0.96 25.25
N ARG A 170 0.97 -0.91 24.71
CA ARG A 170 -0.21 -1.57 25.28
C ARG A 170 -0.90 -2.42 24.22
N SER A 171 -1.34 -3.61 24.61
CA SER A 171 -2.29 -4.42 23.85
C SER A 171 -3.71 -4.10 24.27
N ARG A 172 -4.59 -3.88 23.28
CA ARG A 172 -6.02 -3.57 23.48
C ARG A 172 -6.92 -4.75 23.18
N THR A 173 -6.37 -5.96 23.12
CA THR A 173 -7.13 -7.16 22.77
C THR A 173 -8.16 -7.54 23.83
N LEU A 174 -7.78 -7.46 25.11
CA LEU A 174 -8.66 -7.81 26.23
C LEU A 174 -9.63 -6.67 26.60
N TYR A 175 -9.18 -5.42 26.44
CA TYR A 175 -9.94 -4.22 26.76
C TYR A 175 -9.81 -3.20 25.62
N PRO A 176 -10.57 -3.38 24.53
CA PRO A 176 -10.53 -2.44 23.42
C PRO A 176 -11.17 -1.12 23.81
N ASP A 177 -10.58 -0.01 23.36
CA ASP A 177 -11.24 1.30 23.46
C ASP A 177 -12.58 1.25 22.73
N ALA A 178 -13.58 1.92 23.31
CA ALA A 178 -14.86 2.08 22.66
C ALA A 178 -14.72 2.92 21.39
N GLY A 179 -15.44 2.54 20.34
CA GLY A 179 -15.62 3.37 19.16
C GLY A 179 -16.77 4.37 19.34
N LEU A 180 -17.33 4.80 18.22
CA LEU A 180 -18.59 5.54 18.22
C LEU A 180 -19.71 4.69 18.83
N ARG A 181 -20.55 5.30 19.66
CA ARG A 181 -21.74 4.64 20.22
C ARG A 181 -22.63 4.09 19.12
N GLU A 182 -23.20 2.91 19.37
CA GLU A 182 -24.15 2.21 18.48
C GLU A 182 -23.61 1.76 17.12
N VAL A 183 -22.30 1.93 16.87
CA VAL A 183 -21.65 1.46 15.65
C VAL A 183 -21.18 0.01 15.82
N LYS A 184 -21.71 -0.89 15.01
CA LYS A 184 -21.30 -2.30 14.96
C LYS A 184 -20.38 -2.55 13.78
N ALA A 185 -19.17 -3.02 14.06
CA ALA A 185 -18.21 -3.41 13.03
C ALA A 185 -18.68 -4.67 12.26
N PHE A 186 -18.20 -4.80 11.02
CA PHE A 186 -18.32 -6.04 10.26
C PHE A 186 -17.33 -7.11 10.80
N PRO A 187 -17.53 -8.40 10.45
CA PRO A 187 -16.68 -9.49 10.91
C PRO A 187 -15.19 -9.24 10.61
N LYS A 188 -14.33 -9.76 11.48
CA LYS A 188 -12.88 -9.67 11.26
C LYS A 188 -12.47 -10.52 10.08
N ASP A 189 -11.51 -10.01 9.31
CA ASP A 189 -10.85 -10.78 8.28
C ASP A 189 -10.01 -11.87 8.93
N LEU A 190 -10.02 -13.07 8.34
CA LEU A 190 -9.14 -14.14 8.79
C LEU A 190 -7.70 -13.69 8.58
N ARG A 191 -6.89 -13.79 9.64
CA ARG A 191 -5.44 -13.73 9.45
C ARG A 191 -5.09 -14.99 8.69
N ALA A 192 -4.71 -14.83 7.42
CA ALA A 192 -4.29 -15.91 6.56
C ALA A 192 -3.24 -16.81 7.25
N SER A 193 -2.95 -17.98 6.68
CA SER A 193 -1.88 -18.89 7.13
C SER A 193 -0.51 -18.22 7.39
N HIS A 194 -0.28 -17.02 6.88
CA HIS A 194 0.95 -16.21 7.08
C HIS A 194 0.78 -15.00 8.01
N GLY A 195 -0.34 -14.87 8.72
CA GLY A 195 -0.53 -13.87 9.79
C GLY A 195 -0.90 -12.44 9.36
N PHE A 196 -0.99 -12.16 8.06
CA PHE A 196 -1.33 -10.83 7.53
C PHE A 196 -2.82 -10.71 7.15
N ASP A 197 -3.41 -9.54 7.42
CA ASP A 197 -4.82 -9.22 7.19
C ASP A 197 -5.05 -8.32 5.95
N ASN A 198 -4.01 -8.11 5.14
CA ASN A 198 -4.02 -7.21 3.97
C ASN A 198 -3.87 -7.96 2.63
N GLN A 199 -4.08 -9.28 2.62
CA GLN A 199 -3.87 -10.12 1.44
C GLN A 199 -5.01 -9.94 0.42
N ALA A 200 -4.66 -9.58 -0.82
CA ALA A 200 -5.64 -9.26 -1.85
C ALA A 200 -6.53 -10.45 -2.25
N ASN A 201 -5.98 -11.66 -2.29
CA ASN A 201 -6.69 -12.90 -2.61
C ASN A 201 -7.72 -13.32 -1.55
N GLN A 202 -7.68 -12.75 -0.34
CA GLN A 202 -8.64 -13.04 0.74
C GLN A 202 -9.66 -11.92 0.96
N LEU A 203 -9.36 -10.71 0.49
CA LEU A 203 -10.19 -9.52 0.66
C LEU A 203 -11.21 -9.40 -0.49
N THR A 204 -12.05 -10.44 -0.63
CA THR A 204 -13.20 -10.45 -1.53
C THR A 204 -14.42 -9.78 -0.87
N LEU A 205 -15.38 -9.31 -1.68
CA LEU A 205 -16.60 -8.66 -1.21
C LEU A 205 -17.82 -9.49 -1.59
N SER A 206 -18.32 -10.29 -0.64
CA SER A 206 -19.59 -10.99 -0.82
C SER A 206 -20.77 -10.03 -0.69
N PRO A 207 -21.96 -10.34 -1.27
CA PRO A 207 -23.16 -9.53 -1.09
C PRO A 207 -23.53 -9.28 0.38
N LEU A 208 -23.35 -10.29 1.24
CA LEU A 208 -23.57 -10.17 2.68
C LEU A 208 -22.63 -9.16 3.33
N LEU A 209 -21.36 -9.13 2.90
CA LEU A 209 -20.40 -8.19 3.42
C LEU A 209 -20.65 -6.77 2.90
N LEU A 210 -21.11 -6.61 1.66
CA LEU A 210 -21.54 -5.32 1.14
C LEU A 210 -22.73 -4.75 1.94
N ASP A 211 -23.72 -5.58 2.29
CA ASP A 211 -24.81 -5.19 3.19
C ASP A 211 -24.29 -4.77 4.57
N ALA A 212 -23.31 -5.49 5.12
CA ALA A 212 -22.66 -5.10 6.37
C ALA A 212 -21.96 -3.74 6.27
N PHE A 213 -21.29 -3.42 5.16
CA PHE A 213 -20.69 -2.10 4.93
C PHE A 213 -21.73 -0.98 4.80
N LEU A 214 -22.87 -1.25 4.16
CA LEU A 214 -23.98 -0.30 4.06
C LEU A 214 -24.58 -0.01 5.43
N ARG A 215 -24.90 -1.05 6.21
CA ARG A 215 -25.41 -0.89 7.58
C ARG A 215 -24.41 -0.15 8.47
N LEU A 216 -23.13 -0.48 8.32
CA LEU A 216 -22.06 0.21 9.03
C LEU A 216 -22.01 1.69 8.66
N SER A 217 -22.04 2.04 7.37
CA SER A 217 -21.96 3.44 6.95
C SER A 217 -23.12 4.28 7.48
N VAL A 218 -24.33 3.70 7.52
CA VAL A 218 -25.51 4.32 8.12
C VAL A 218 -25.32 4.50 9.64
N SER A 219 -24.91 3.44 10.36
CA SER A 219 -24.70 3.51 11.80
C SER A 219 -23.65 4.53 12.22
N ILE A 220 -22.61 4.76 11.39
CA ILE A 220 -21.55 5.74 11.68
C ILE A 220 -22.11 7.15 11.71
N VAL A 221 -22.88 7.54 10.68
CA VAL A 221 -23.39 8.91 10.57
C VAL A 221 -24.58 9.18 11.50
N GLU A 222 -25.29 8.13 11.90
CA GLU A 222 -26.42 8.17 12.84
C GLU A 222 -25.97 8.06 14.30
N SER A 223 -24.71 7.68 14.57
CA SER A 223 -24.18 7.62 15.93
C SER A 223 -24.36 8.95 16.66
N PRO A 224 -24.76 8.93 17.94
CA PRO A 224 -24.80 10.13 18.78
C PRO A 224 -23.44 10.82 18.92
N ASP A 225 -22.35 10.07 18.72
CA ASP A 225 -20.99 10.58 18.74
C ASP A 225 -20.54 11.13 17.38
N PHE A 226 -21.40 11.15 16.36
CA PHE A 226 -21.12 11.75 15.04
C PHE A 226 -21.80 13.12 14.93
N ASN A 227 -21.13 14.12 15.51
CA ASN A 227 -21.62 15.49 15.70
C ASN A 227 -20.49 16.51 15.53
N GLU A 228 -20.78 17.79 15.76
CA GLU A 228 -19.85 18.90 15.53
C GLU A 228 -18.61 18.89 16.43
N ASP A 229 -18.69 18.31 17.62
CA ASP A 229 -17.57 18.23 18.56
C ASP A 229 -16.55 17.15 18.18
N THR A 230 -16.99 16.12 17.47
CA THR A 230 -16.17 14.94 17.16
C THR A 230 -15.73 14.88 15.70
N VAL A 231 -16.47 15.51 14.79
CA VAL A 231 -16.23 15.50 13.34
C VAL A 231 -15.51 16.78 12.94
N GLY A 232 -14.20 16.70 12.68
CA GLY A 232 -13.40 17.88 12.33
C GLY A 232 -13.70 18.52 10.97
N ILE A 233 -14.56 17.93 10.13
CA ILE A 233 -15.05 18.55 8.89
C ILE A 233 -16.48 19.10 9.00
N TRP A 234 -17.04 19.19 10.21
CA TRP A 234 -18.46 19.52 10.39
C TRP A 234 -18.85 20.84 9.74
N SER A 235 -18.14 21.91 10.05
CA SER A 235 -18.42 23.26 9.52
C SER A 235 -18.31 23.35 8.00
N THR A 236 -17.44 22.56 7.38
CA THR A 236 -17.19 22.63 5.93
C THR A 236 -18.09 21.71 5.11
N PHE A 237 -18.63 20.64 5.71
CA PHE A 237 -19.43 19.65 4.99
C PHE A 237 -20.87 19.53 5.50
N PHE A 238 -21.08 19.37 6.81
CA PHE A 238 -22.38 19.05 7.41
C PHE A 238 -23.16 20.28 7.91
N GLY A 239 -22.46 21.36 8.23
CA GLY A 239 -23.05 22.59 8.77
C GLY A 239 -24.00 23.25 7.78
N ARG A 240 -25.07 23.89 8.28
CA ARG A 240 -26.04 24.59 7.44
C ARG A 240 -25.35 25.68 6.59
N PRO A 241 -25.67 25.82 5.28
CA PRO A 241 -25.21 26.95 4.48
C PRO A 241 -25.66 28.30 5.06
N ALA A 242 -24.99 29.37 4.67
CA ALA A 242 -25.44 30.73 4.99
C ALA A 242 -26.84 31.00 4.39
N GLU A 243 -27.61 31.89 5.01
CA GLU A 243 -29.02 32.12 4.62
C GLU A 243 -29.17 32.66 3.19
N ASP A 244 -28.18 33.38 2.69
CA ASP A 244 -28.11 33.98 1.36
C ASP A 244 -27.42 33.08 0.31
N ALA A 245 -26.94 31.90 0.72
CA ALA A 245 -26.18 31.02 -0.17
C ALA A 245 -27.10 30.27 -1.16
N ASP A 246 -26.64 30.14 -2.41
CA ASP A 246 -27.24 29.23 -3.37
C ASP A 246 -26.99 27.77 -2.95
N VAL A 247 -27.98 27.19 -2.26
CA VAL A 247 -27.92 25.84 -1.66
C VAL A 247 -27.48 24.78 -2.68
N PRO A 248 -28.05 24.66 -3.89
CA PRO A 248 -27.55 23.77 -4.94
C PRO A 248 -26.06 23.89 -5.25
N THR A 249 -25.57 25.11 -5.50
CA THR A 249 -24.16 25.34 -5.87
C THR A 249 -23.23 25.02 -4.71
N GLU A 250 -23.57 25.45 -3.49
CA GLU A 250 -22.76 25.18 -2.30
C GLU A 250 -22.75 23.67 -1.97
N THR A 251 -23.88 22.98 -2.13
CA THR A 251 -23.98 21.52 -1.96
C THR A 251 -23.05 20.81 -2.93
N SER A 252 -23.11 21.16 -4.22
CA SER A 252 -22.24 20.58 -5.26
C SER A 252 -20.75 20.78 -4.95
N LYS A 253 -20.37 21.99 -4.54
CA LYS A 253 -19.00 22.35 -4.16
C LYS A 253 -18.50 21.51 -2.98
N ARG A 254 -19.29 21.38 -1.91
CA ARG A 254 -18.93 20.58 -0.72
C ARG A 254 -18.82 19.09 -1.05
N ILE A 255 -19.76 18.55 -1.82
CA ILE A 255 -19.74 17.16 -2.28
C ILE A 255 -18.51 16.89 -3.14
N LYS A 256 -18.18 17.76 -4.10
CA LYS A 256 -16.99 17.60 -4.94
C LYS A 256 -15.71 17.51 -4.11
N ALA A 257 -15.55 18.40 -3.14
CA ALA A 257 -14.38 18.41 -2.26
C ALA A 257 -14.32 17.14 -1.39
N PHE A 258 -15.45 16.72 -0.83
CA PHE A 258 -15.56 15.52 -0.01
C PHE A 258 -15.30 14.23 -0.80
N LEU A 259 -15.91 14.07 -1.99
CA LEU A 259 -15.74 12.86 -2.81
C LEU A 259 -14.30 12.71 -3.31
N LYS A 260 -13.60 13.82 -3.60
CA LYS A 260 -12.17 13.78 -3.94
C LYS A 260 -11.33 13.13 -2.82
N GLN A 261 -11.65 13.41 -1.56
CA GLN A 261 -10.98 12.80 -0.41
C GLN A 261 -11.47 11.38 -0.15
N ALA A 262 -12.77 11.13 -0.22
CA ALA A 262 -13.36 9.81 0.00
C ALA A 262 -12.85 8.78 -1.03
N PHE A 263 -12.86 9.13 -2.31
CA PHE A 263 -12.40 8.27 -3.41
C PHE A 263 -10.92 8.43 -3.74
N ARG A 264 -10.22 9.32 -3.02
CA ARG A 264 -8.75 9.50 -3.04
C ARG A 264 -8.18 9.72 -4.44
N GLY A 265 -8.92 10.47 -5.24
CA GLY A 265 -8.61 10.67 -6.65
C GLY A 265 -9.52 11.71 -7.29
N PRO A 266 -9.27 12.05 -8.57
CA PRO A 266 -10.19 12.86 -9.34
C PRO A 266 -11.55 12.15 -9.46
N VAL A 267 -12.63 12.92 -9.34
CA VAL A 267 -14.01 12.42 -9.43
C VAL A 267 -14.67 13.04 -10.65
N GLU A 268 -15.25 12.20 -11.49
CA GLU A 268 -15.96 12.65 -12.69
C GLU A 268 -17.15 13.55 -12.33
N ARG A 269 -17.43 14.51 -13.19
CA ARG A 269 -18.53 15.46 -13.00
C ARG A 269 -19.88 14.74 -12.84
N ALA A 270 -20.14 13.71 -13.64
CA ALA A 270 -21.37 12.93 -13.58
C ALA A 270 -21.57 12.24 -12.20
N VAL A 271 -20.49 11.85 -11.52
CA VAL A 271 -20.57 11.27 -10.18
C VAL A 271 -20.92 12.37 -9.17
N VAL A 272 -20.25 13.53 -9.23
CA VAL A 272 -20.57 14.67 -8.36
C VAL A 272 -22.04 15.10 -8.54
N ASP A 273 -22.51 15.19 -9.77
CA ASP A 273 -23.89 15.57 -10.09
C ASP A 273 -24.89 14.56 -9.53
N ARG A 274 -24.58 13.25 -9.58
CA ARG A 274 -25.43 12.21 -8.99
C ARG A 274 -25.57 12.32 -7.47
N TYR A 275 -24.45 12.51 -6.76
CA TYR A 275 -24.48 12.68 -5.30
C TYR A 275 -25.15 14.01 -4.90
N THR A 276 -24.96 15.07 -5.69
CA THR A 276 -25.61 16.36 -5.48
C THR A 276 -27.12 16.25 -5.67
N ALA A 277 -27.57 15.62 -6.76
CA ALA A 277 -28.98 15.38 -7.02
C ALA A 277 -29.62 14.55 -5.90
N TYR A 278 -28.91 13.54 -5.40
CA TYR A 278 -29.36 12.75 -4.25
C TYR A 278 -29.55 13.61 -2.99
N ALA A 279 -28.58 14.47 -2.66
CA ALA A 279 -28.67 15.38 -1.52
C ALA A 279 -29.88 16.33 -1.64
N LEU A 280 -30.03 16.98 -2.80
CA LEU A 280 -31.12 17.92 -3.05
C LEU A 280 -32.49 17.24 -3.05
N ALA A 281 -32.57 16.01 -3.56
CA ALA A 281 -33.80 15.21 -3.49
C ALA A 281 -34.20 14.90 -2.04
N LYS A 282 -33.23 14.67 -1.14
CA LYS A 282 -33.50 14.47 0.29
C LYS A 282 -33.95 15.74 0.98
N MET A 283 -33.36 16.89 0.65
CA MET A 283 -33.82 18.18 1.16
C MET A 283 -35.24 18.52 0.70
N LYS A 284 -35.62 18.14 -0.53
CA LYS A 284 -37.01 18.25 -1.03
C LYS A 284 -37.99 17.33 -0.30
N GLN A 285 -37.50 16.26 0.33
CA GLN A 285 -38.29 15.35 1.19
C GLN A 285 -38.30 15.84 2.65
N GLU A 286 -38.07 17.14 2.88
CA GLU A 286 -38.06 17.78 4.20
C GLU A 286 -36.96 17.31 5.17
N LEU A 287 -35.95 16.58 4.68
CA LEU A 287 -34.76 16.32 5.50
C LEU A 287 -33.95 17.61 5.64
N SER A 288 -33.40 17.82 6.85
CA SER A 288 -32.47 18.91 7.09
C SER A 288 -31.27 18.83 6.14
N PHE A 289 -30.60 19.96 5.92
CA PHE A 289 -29.36 19.98 5.14
C PHE A 289 -28.34 19.00 5.73
N THR A 290 -28.16 19.03 7.05
CA THR A 290 -27.23 18.17 7.78
C THR A 290 -27.56 16.69 7.59
N ASP A 291 -28.82 16.29 7.74
CA ASP A 291 -29.22 14.88 7.57
C ASP A 291 -29.09 14.42 6.12
N SER A 292 -29.40 15.30 5.16
CA SER A 292 -29.19 15.03 3.74
C SER A 292 -27.71 14.79 3.44
N MET A 293 -26.81 15.61 4.00
CA MET A 293 -25.36 15.45 3.87
C MET A 293 -24.83 14.21 4.61
N LYS A 294 -25.44 13.82 5.75
CA LYS A 294 -25.16 12.54 6.42
C LYS A 294 -25.51 11.35 5.53
N LYS A 295 -26.64 11.37 4.83
CA LYS A 295 -27.00 10.31 3.86
C LYS A 295 -26.03 10.27 2.68
N VAL A 296 -25.56 11.41 2.17
CA VAL A 296 -24.49 11.48 1.15
C VAL A 296 -23.19 10.84 1.65
N ALA A 297 -22.78 11.17 2.88
CA ALA A 297 -21.59 10.59 3.50
C ALA A 297 -21.71 9.06 3.63
N SER A 298 -22.84 8.56 4.13
CA SER A 298 -23.10 7.12 4.23
C SER A 298 -23.06 6.43 2.85
N ALA A 299 -23.65 7.03 1.82
CA ALA A 299 -23.60 6.50 0.45
C ALA A 299 -22.17 6.42 -0.10
N ALA A 300 -21.33 7.44 0.18
CA ALA A 300 -19.94 7.45 -0.24
C ALA A 300 -19.13 6.37 0.48
N LEU A 301 -19.33 6.19 1.79
CA LEU A 301 -18.66 5.17 2.60
C LEU A 301 -18.99 3.73 2.21
N SER A 302 -20.17 3.49 1.63
CA SER A 302 -20.59 2.17 1.11
C SER A 302 -20.26 1.98 -0.37
N SER A 303 -19.69 2.98 -1.04
CA SER A 303 -19.38 2.91 -2.47
C SER A 303 -18.19 1.96 -2.73
N PRO A 304 -18.23 1.17 -3.81
CA PRO A 304 -17.06 0.42 -4.26
C PRO A 304 -15.81 1.30 -4.45
N MET A 305 -15.98 2.57 -4.87
CA MET A 305 -14.86 3.51 -5.03
C MET A 305 -14.22 3.92 -3.71
N PHE A 306 -14.92 3.79 -2.58
CA PHE A 306 -14.36 3.99 -1.26
C PHE A 306 -13.73 2.70 -0.70
N LEU A 307 -14.43 1.57 -0.92
CA LEU A 307 -14.10 0.27 -0.35
C LEU A 307 -12.89 -0.40 -1.01
N TYR A 308 -12.60 -0.15 -2.29
CA TYR A 308 -11.53 -0.84 -3.01
C TYR A 308 -10.24 -0.03 -3.17
N ARG A 309 -9.11 -0.74 -3.31
CA ARG A 309 -7.74 -0.25 -3.48
C ARG A 309 -6.95 -1.08 -4.47
#